data_AF-A0A973AB83-F1
#
_entry.id   AF-A0A973AB83-F1
#
_cell.length_a   1.000
_cell.length_b   1.000
_cell.length_c   1.000
_cell.angle_alpha   90.00
_cell.angle_beta   90.00
_cell.angle_gamma   90.00
#
_symmetry.space_group_name_H-M   'P 1'
#
loop_
_entity.id
_entity.type
_entity.pdbx_description
1 polymer ?
#
loop_
_entity_poly.entity_id
_entity_poly.type
_entity_poly.pdbx_seq_one_letter_code
_entity_poly.pdbx_strand_id
1 'polypeptide(L)' 'MKIKHIRSMDLWLLTKGDKVLYRGKLNPWKSPGIIASVLRSEGKLFRYFG' A
#
# COMPACT_ATOMS: atom_id res chain seq x y z
N MET A 1 -2.79 -5.87 -6.74
CA MET A 1 -2.56 -5.39 -5.35
C MET A 1 -3.14 -6.40 -4.39
N LYS A 2 -2.50 -6.63 -3.24
CA LYS A 2 -2.99 -7.50 -2.17
C LYS A 2 -2.90 -6.76 -0.84
N ILE A 3 -3.98 -6.79 -0.06
CA ILE A 3 -4.02 -6.24 1.30
C ILE A 3 -3.99 -7.42 2.28
N LYS A 4 -3.06 -7.38 3.23
CA LYS A 4 -2.90 -8.41 4.27
C LYS A 4 -2.80 -7.73 5.62
N HIS A 5 -3.54 -8.26 6.60
CA HIS A 5 -3.37 -7.89 8.01
C HIS A 5 -2.44 -8.90 8.69
N ILE A 6 -1.31 -8.41 9.19
CA ILE A 6 -0.42 -9.15 10.07
C ILE A 6 -0.94 -8.95 11.49
N ARG A 7 -1.72 -9.91 11.97
CA ARG A 7 -2.33 -9.88 13.32
C ARG A 7 -1.29 -9.87 14.45
N SER A 8 -0.16 -10.55 14.27
CA SER A 8 0.90 -10.62 15.29
C SER A 8 1.54 -9.26 15.60
N MET A 9 1.47 -8.30 14.67
CA MET A 9 2.03 -6.96 14.83
C MET A 9 0.97 -5.86 14.79
N ASP A 10 -0.29 -6.24 14.62
CA ASP A 10 -1.41 -5.36 14.28
C ASP A 10 -1.09 -4.37 13.14
N LEU A 11 -0.56 -4.89 12.05
CA LEU A 11 -0.14 -4.09 10.89
C LEU A 11 -0.87 -4.52 9.62
N TRP A 12 -1.28 -3.53 8.84
CA TRP A 12 -1.76 -3.69 7.48
C TRP A 12 -0.62 -3.50 6.49
N LEU A 13 -0.51 -4.45 5.58
CA LEU A 13 0.37 -4.41 4.42
C LEU A 13 -0.47 -4.32 3.16
N LEU A 14 -0.06 -3.45 2.26
CA LEU A 14 -0.54 -3.41 0.89
C LEU A 14 0.66 -3.65 -0.02
N THR A 15 0.57 -4.70 -0.84
CA THR A 15 1.63 -5.10 -1.76
C THR A 15 1.13 -5.15 -3.21
N LYS A 16 2.04 -5.04 -4.17
CA LYS A 16 1.76 -5.24 -5.59
C LYS A 16 2.96 -5.98 -6.19
N GLY A 17 2.75 -7.24 -6.58
CA GLY A 17 3.87 -8.14 -6.86
C GLY A 17 4.76 -8.28 -5.63
N ASP A 18 6.07 -8.19 -5.83
CA ASP A 18 7.08 -8.29 -4.76
C ASP A 18 7.30 -6.97 -3.99
N LYS A 19 6.61 -5.91 -4.38
CA LYS A 19 6.80 -4.58 -3.79
C LYS A 19 5.80 -4.30 -2.68
N VAL A 20 6.30 -3.82 -1.54
CA VAL A 20 5.50 -3.27 -0.45
C VAL A 20 5.18 -1.81 -0.77
N LEU A 21 3.89 -1.50 -0.88
CA LEU A 21 3.41 -0.15 -1.20
C LEU A 21 2.99 0.63 0.05
N TYR A 22 2.49 -0.08 1.07
CA TYR A 22 2.15 0.53 2.35
C TYR A 22 2.29 -0.50 3.48
N ARG A 23 2.74 -0.01 4.64
CA ARG A 23 2.86 -0.74 5.90
C ARG A 23 2.45 0.19 7.03
N GLY A 24 1.40 -0.13 7.78
CA GLY A 24 0.97 0.70 8.90
C GLY A 24 -0.22 0.12 9.67
N LYS A 25 -0.58 0.74 10.79
CA LYS A 25 -1.68 0.25 11.67
C LYS A 25 -3.07 0.53 11.11
N LEU A 26 -3.19 1.49 10.20
CA LEU A 26 -4.47 1.86 9.60
C LEU A 26 -4.87 0.89 8.49
N ASN A 27 -6.13 0.48 8.50
CA ASN A 27 -6.71 -0.41 7.49
C ASN A 27 -6.89 0.34 6.14
N PRO A 28 -6.18 -0.08 5.07
CA PRO A 28 -6.27 0.57 3.77
C PRO A 28 -7.68 0.59 3.18
N TRP A 29 -8.53 -0.41 3.46
CA TRP A 29 -9.91 -0.46 2.97
C TRP A 29 -10.80 0.59 3.61
N LYS A 30 -10.52 0.99 4.85
CA LYS A 30 -11.29 2.00 5.59
C LYS A 30 -10.70 3.41 5.44
N SER A 31 -9.60 3.56 4.72
CA SER A 31 -8.89 4.83 4.60
C SER A 31 -8.58 5.11 3.12
N PRO A 32 -9.52 5.74 2.39
CA PRO A 32 -9.35 6.08 0.98
C PRO A 32 -8.07 6.88 0.71
N GLY A 33 -7.64 7.73 1.66
CA GLY A 33 -6.40 8.50 1.57
C GLY A 33 -5.14 7.64 1.47
N ILE A 34 -5.11 6.47 2.12
CA ILE A 34 -3.98 5.53 2.04
C ILE A 34 -3.91 4.92 0.63
N ILE A 35 -5.06 4.48 0.11
CA ILE A 35 -5.18 3.94 -1.25
C ILE A 35 -4.77 5.01 -2.28
N ALA A 36 -5.28 6.24 -2.14
CA ALA A 36 -4.96 7.34 -3.05
C ALA A 36 -3.47 7.72 -3.01
N SER A 37 -2.86 7.77 -1.83
CA SER A 37 -1.43 8.02 -1.67
C SER A 37 -0.58 6.96 -2.35
N VAL A 38 -0.96 5.68 -2.17
CA VAL A 38 -0.28 4.54 -2.78
C VAL A 38 -0.39 4.57 -4.30
N LEU A 39 -1.59 4.81 -4.84
CA LEU A 39 -1.80 4.93 -6.28
C LEU A 39 -1.02 6.11 -6.87
N ARG A 40 -0.96 7.25 -6.17
CA ARG A 40 -0.15 8.41 -6.58
C ARG A 40 1.34 8.07 -6.59
N SER A 41 1.82 7.35 -5.58
CA SER A 41 3.22 6.93 -5.50
C SER A 41 3.59 5.93 -6.60
N GLU A 42 2.68 5.03 -6.95
CA GLU A 42 2.84 4.11 -8.08
C GLU A 42 2.88 4.84 -9.42
N GLY A 43 2.02 5.84 -9.63
CA GLY A 43 2.05 6.69 -10.83
C GLY A 43 3.34 7.52 -10.94
N LYS A 44 3.90 7.99 -9.82
CA LYS A 44 5.24 8.61 -9.79
C LYS A 44 6.32 7.60 -10.16
N LEU A 45 6.30 6.40 -9.58
CA LEU A 45 7.27 5.36 -9.89
C LEU A 45 7.25 4.95 -11.36
N PHE A 46 6.07 4.85 -11.98
CA PHE A 46 5.96 4.59 -13.42
C PHE A 46 6.61 5.69 -14.27
N ARG A 47 6.57 6.95 -13.83
CA ARG A 47 7.21 8.07 -14.54
C ARG A 47 8.74 8.13 -14.39
N TYR A 48 9.33 7.48 -13.38
CA TYR A 48 10.78 7.46 -13.18
C TYR A 48 11.48 6.29 -13.90
N PHE A 49 10.72 5.31 -14.40
CA PHE A 49 11.24 4.14 -15.13
C PHE A 49 10.80 4.11 -16.60
N GLY A 50 10.39 5.26 -17.15
CA GLY A 50 10.01 5.43 -18.56
C GLY A 50 10.99 6.30 -19.31
#